data_AF-A0A1Y4QPP8-F1
#
_entry.id   AF-A0A1Y4QPP8-F1
#
_cell.length_a   1.000
_cell.length_b   1.000
_cell.length_c   1.000
_cell.angle_alpha   90.00
_cell.angle_beta   90.00
_cell.angle_gamma   90.00
#
_symmetry.space_group_name_H-M   'P 1'
#
loop_
_entity.id
_entity.type
_entity.pdbx_description
1 polymer ?
#
loop_
_entity_poly.entity_id
_entity_poly.type
_entity_poly.pdbx_seq_one_letter_code
_entity_poly.pdbx_strand_id
1 'polypeptide(L)'
;MKYLVAETQAYEIPGRLEYLYDIFHLYFIPQNSINGFIPLTPLGVAEPSILFVVGHYDQIAKYLDQNNDQINEKTIVFITCYANHLKTYKKNKTTWFTSFSKDEISYCYAGDKYGFGFAITESELNFYNSRETDIFKRIKENFKVL
;
A
#
# COMPACT_ATOMS: atom_id res chain seq x y z
N MET A 1 -10.57 4.54 3.25
CA MET A 1 -9.24 4.18 2.71
C MET A 1 -8.15 4.73 3.61
N LYS A 2 -7.06 3.97 3.83
CA LYS A 2 -5.85 4.39 4.53
C LYS A 2 -4.62 3.92 3.76
N TYR A 3 -3.53 4.66 3.86
CA TYR A 3 -2.26 4.31 3.24
C TYR A 3 -1.14 4.45 4.28
N LEU A 4 -0.52 3.35 4.68
CA LEU A 4 0.55 3.35 5.68
C LEU A 4 1.90 3.33 4.98
N VAL A 5 2.78 4.25 5.37
CA VAL A 5 4.17 4.29 4.91
C VAL A 5 5.08 4.02 6.09
N ALA A 6 5.98 3.03 5.98
CA ALA A 6 6.98 2.77 7.01
C ALA A 6 7.85 4.02 7.25
N GLU A 7 8.20 4.31 8.51
CA GLU A 7 9.00 5.49 8.86
C GLU A 7 10.36 5.54 8.15
N THR A 8 10.97 4.38 7.89
CA THR A 8 12.24 4.30 7.14
C THR A 8 12.09 4.76 5.69
N GLN A 9 10.86 4.84 5.18
CA GLN A 9 10.51 5.32 3.85
C GLN A 9 9.77 6.66 3.89
N ALA A 10 9.81 7.39 5.02
CA ALA A 10 9.11 8.67 5.17
C ALA A 10 9.55 9.74 4.15
N TYR A 11 10.78 9.64 3.62
CA TYR A 11 11.27 10.51 2.56
C TYR A 11 10.46 10.40 1.26
N GLU A 12 9.70 9.31 1.07
CA GLU A 12 8.84 9.10 -0.10
C GLU A 12 7.50 9.85 0.01
N ILE A 13 7.11 10.30 1.21
CA ILE A 13 5.77 10.85 1.47
C ILE A 13 5.36 11.95 0.49
N PRO A 14 6.19 12.95 0.16
CA PRO A 14 5.79 13.98 -0.81
C PRO A 14 5.35 13.38 -2.16
N GLY A 15 6.15 12.49 -2.74
CA GLY A 15 5.80 11.82 -4.00
C GLY A 15 4.64 10.84 -3.87
N ARG A 16 4.49 10.19 -2.70
CA ARG A 16 3.35 9.31 -2.40
C ARG A 16 2.04 10.10 -2.37
N LEU A 17 2.04 11.32 -1.83
CA LEU A 17 0.85 12.18 -1.79
C LEU A 17 0.42 12.63 -3.19
N GLU A 18 1.37 12.99 -4.06
CA GLU A 18 1.12 13.30 -5.47
C GLU A 18 0.52 12.09 -6.19
N TYR A 19 1.16 10.92 -6.07
CA TYR A 19 0.67 9.66 -6.64
C TYR A 19 -0.75 9.31 -6.17
N LEU A 20 -1.04 9.47 -4.88
CA LEU A 20 -2.37 9.21 -4.31
C LEU A 20 -3.43 10.16 -4.85
N TYR A 21 -3.09 11.43 -5.06
CA TYR A 21 -3.98 12.40 -5.67
C TYR A 21 -4.27 12.06 -7.14
N ASP A 22 -3.26 11.63 -7.89
CA ASP A 22 -3.43 11.29 -9.30
C ASP A 22 -4.34 10.06 -9.50
N ILE A 23 -4.25 9.05 -8.63
CA ILE A 23 -5.05 7.82 -8.76
C ILE A 23 -6.44 7.90 -8.13
N PHE A 24 -6.61 8.68 -7.05
CA PHE A 24 -7.87 8.74 -6.29
C PHE A 24 -8.58 10.09 -6.38
N HIS A 25 -7.90 11.14 -6.84
CA HIS A 25 -8.38 12.52 -6.80
C HIS A 25 -8.80 12.96 -5.39
N LEU A 26 -8.08 12.47 -4.38
CA LEU A 26 -8.27 12.81 -2.97
C LEU A 26 -6.95 13.32 -2.40
N TYR A 27 -7.04 14.39 -1.60
CA TYR A 27 -5.90 14.84 -0.81
C TYR A 27 -5.72 13.97 0.41
N PHE A 28 -4.51 13.45 0.62
CA PHE A 28 -4.16 12.70 1.82
C PHE A 28 -3.32 13.59 2.75
N ILE A 29 -3.53 13.43 4.06
CA ILE A 29 -2.79 14.14 5.10
C ILE A 29 -1.99 13.12 5.92
N PRO A 30 -0.66 13.30 6.03
CA PRO A 30 0.16 12.53 6.96
C PRO A 30 -0.28 12.77 8.41
N GLN A 31 -0.45 11.69 9.15
CA GLN A 31 -0.79 11.69 10.57
C GLN A 31 0.44 11.35 11.41
N ASN A 32 0.30 11.46 12.74
CA ASN A 32 1.34 11.00 13.65
C ASN A 32 1.64 9.52 13.43
N SER A 33 2.91 9.16 13.56
CA SER A 33 3.34 7.78 13.45
C SER A 33 2.69 6.89 14.51
N ILE A 34 2.34 5.68 14.09
CA ILE A 34 1.78 4.62 14.92
C ILE A 34 2.61 3.37 14.64
N ASN A 35 3.32 2.89 15.66
CA ASN A 35 4.05 1.62 15.62
C ASN A 35 4.99 1.47 14.41
N GLY A 36 5.70 2.56 14.06
CA GLY A 36 6.69 2.58 12.98
C GLY A 36 6.12 2.88 11.59
N PHE A 37 4.84 3.26 11.50
CA PHE A 37 4.19 3.64 10.24
C PHE A 37 3.52 5.00 10.36
N ILE A 38 3.66 5.81 9.32
CA ILE A 38 2.99 7.10 9.16
C ILE A 38 1.72 6.87 8.35
N PRO A 39 0.53 7.06 8.93
CA PRO A 39 -0.73 6.95 8.21
C PRO A 39 -0.95 8.18 7.33
N LEU A 40 -1.19 7.96 6.04
CA LEU A 40 -1.75 8.96 5.14
C LEU A 40 -3.26 8.71 5.08
N THR A 41 -4.02 9.74 5.45
CA THR A 41 -5.48 9.67 5.56
C THR A 41 -6.14 10.67 4.62
N PRO A 42 -7.14 10.26 3.82
CA PRO A 42 -7.80 11.16 2.89
C PRO A 42 -8.64 12.20 3.63
N LEU A 43 -8.70 13.41 3.09
CA LEU A 43 -9.64 14.44 3.51
C LEU A 43 -11.07 14.03 3.11
N GLY A 44 -11.93 13.81 4.10
CA GLY A 44 -13.35 13.45 3.92
C GLY A 44 -13.64 11.97 4.18
N VAL A 45 -14.83 11.52 3.77
CA VAL A 45 -15.26 10.12 3.92
C VAL A 45 -14.72 9.32 2.74
N ALA A 46 -13.69 8.51 2.98
CA ALA A 46 -13.15 7.61 1.96
C ALA A 46 -13.78 6.22 2.06
N GLU A 47 -14.96 6.08 1.47
CA GLU A 47 -15.40 4.80 0.91
C GLU A 47 -14.58 4.58 -0.39
N PRO A 48 -13.98 3.40 -0.62
CA PRO A 48 -14.11 2.16 0.15
C PRO A 48 -13.10 1.93 1.29
N SER A 49 -13.41 0.91 2.12
CA SER A 49 -12.61 0.43 3.26
C SER A 49 -11.39 -0.41 2.82
N ILE A 50 -10.38 0.25 2.26
CA ILE A 50 -9.11 -0.35 1.80
C ILE A 50 -7.93 0.17 2.63
N LEU A 51 -7.01 -0.72 2.98
CA LEU A 51 -5.73 -0.40 3.61
C LEU A 51 -4.58 -0.73 2.65
N PHE A 52 -3.77 0.26 2.30
CA PHE A 52 -2.48 0.03 1.66
C PHE A 52 -1.37 0.10 2.71
N VAL A 53 -0.37 -0.78 2.60
CA VAL A 53 0.78 -0.81 3.51
C VAL A 53 2.07 -0.94 2.70
N VAL A 54 2.95 0.05 2.82
CA VAL A 54 4.25 0.11 2.16
C VAL A 54 5.35 0.03 3.20
N GLY A 55 6.27 -0.91 3.05
CA GLY A 55 7.34 -1.15 4.02
C GLY A 55 8.20 -2.35 3.64
N HIS A 56 9.31 -2.53 4.35
CA HIS A 56 9.99 -3.81 4.37
C HIS A 56 9.17 -4.85 5.14
N TYR A 57 9.36 -6.12 4.78
CA TYR A 57 8.61 -7.25 5.34
C TYR A 57 8.64 -7.30 6.88
N ASP A 58 9.82 -7.15 7.46
CA ASP A 58 10.06 -7.21 8.90
C ASP A 58 9.32 -6.10 9.65
N GLN A 59 9.25 -4.91 9.05
CA GLN A 59 8.51 -3.77 9.58
C GLN A 59 7.01 -4.01 9.56
N ILE A 60 6.49 -4.53 8.43
CA ILE A 60 5.07 -4.84 8.29
C ILE A 60 4.68 -5.98 9.25
N ALA A 61 5.49 -7.03 9.36
CA ALA A 61 5.25 -8.13 10.29
C ALA A 61 5.16 -7.61 11.74
N LYS A 62 6.13 -6.79 12.17
CA LYS A 62 6.12 -6.16 13.50
C LYS A 62 4.90 -5.26 13.72
N TYR A 63 4.48 -4.50 12.70
CA TYR A 63 3.28 -3.69 12.79
C TYR A 63 2.02 -4.56 12.93
N LEU A 64 1.93 -5.65 12.18
CA LEU A 64 0.82 -6.60 12.29
C LEU A 64 0.80 -7.27 13.67
N ASP A 65 1.93 -7.71 14.22
CA ASP A 65 2.00 -8.27 15.59
C ASP A 65 1.32 -7.35 16.63
N GLN A 66 1.51 -6.05 16.48
CA GLN A 66 1.05 -5.05 17.45
C GLN A 66 -0.37 -4.52 17.17
N ASN A 67 -0.82 -4.56 15.91
CA ASN A 67 -2.01 -3.82 15.48
C ASN A 67 -3.05 -4.70 14.75
N ASN A 68 -2.78 -5.98 14.50
CA ASN A 68 -3.64 -6.80 13.63
C ASN A 68 -5.10 -6.72 14.08
N ASP A 69 -5.38 -6.84 15.38
CA ASP A 69 -6.74 -6.80 15.94
C ASP A 69 -7.49 -5.48 15.68
N GLN A 70 -6.78 -4.37 15.51
CA GLN A 70 -7.35 -3.04 15.28
C GLN A 70 -7.59 -2.75 13.79
N ILE A 71 -7.04 -3.57 12.89
CA ILE A 71 -7.28 -3.44 11.45
C ILE A 71 -8.68 -3.98 11.13
N ASN A 72 -9.53 -3.07 10.63
CA ASN A 72 -10.94 -3.31 10.32
C ASN A 72 -11.21 -3.37 8.80
N GLU A 73 -10.22 -2.98 7.99
CA GLU A 73 -10.33 -2.95 6.54
C GLU A 73 -10.46 -4.37 5.96
N LYS A 74 -11.44 -4.56 5.06
CA LYS A 74 -11.73 -5.87 4.44
C LYS A 74 -10.78 -6.20 3.28
N THR A 75 -10.12 -5.19 2.72
CA THR A 75 -9.15 -5.32 1.65
C THR A 75 -7.85 -4.67 2.08
N ILE A 76 -6.77 -5.46 2.11
CA ILE A 76 -5.43 -4.99 2.46
C ILE A 76 -4.52 -5.24 1.26
N VAL A 77 -3.74 -4.24 0.88
CA VAL A 77 -2.77 -4.29 -0.21
C VAL A 77 -1.38 -4.04 0.38
N PHE A 78 -0.50 -5.03 0.29
CA PHE A 78 0.88 -4.94 0.74
C PHE A 78 1.81 -4.60 -0.44
N ILE A 79 2.70 -3.64 -0.24
CA ILE A 79 3.76 -3.31 -1.19
C ILE A 79 5.07 -3.57 -0.45
N THR A 80 5.53 -4.81 -0.55
CA THR A 80 6.68 -5.35 0.18
C THR A 80 7.25 -6.58 -0.51
N CYS A 81 8.51 -6.89 -0.24
CA CYS A 81 9.07 -8.21 -0.49
C CYS A 81 8.51 -9.23 0.52
N TYR A 82 8.69 -10.53 0.25
CA TYR A 82 8.37 -11.64 1.16
C TYR A 82 6.94 -11.66 1.71
N ALA A 83 5.99 -11.09 0.95
CA ALA A 83 4.60 -10.94 1.42
C ALA A 83 3.92 -12.27 1.77
N ASN A 84 4.32 -13.40 1.16
CA ASN A 84 3.80 -14.72 1.51
C ASN A 84 3.98 -15.09 2.99
N HIS A 85 5.05 -14.60 3.62
CA HIS A 85 5.30 -14.84 5.04
C HIS A 85 4.30 -14.11 5.94
N LEU A 86 3.63 -13.07 5.44
CA LEU A 86 2.62 -12.34 6.20
C LEU A 86 1.31 -13.15 6.33
N LYS A 87 1.09 -14.22 5.56
CA LYS A 87 -0.17 -14.99 5.59
C LYS A 87 -0.54 -15.55 6.95
N THR A 88 0.43 -15.75 7.84
CA THR A 88 0.22 -16.16 9.24
C THR A 88 -0.64 -15.17 10.03
N TYR A 89 -0.65 -13.90 9.64
CA TYR A 89 -1.44 -12.83 10.26
C TYR A 89 -2.85 -12.69 9.69
N LYS A 90 -3.19 -13.43 8.62
CA LYS A 90 -4.41 -13.21 7.85
C LYS A 90 -5.66 -13.61 8.66
N LYS A 91 -6.56 -12.64 8.86
CA LYS A 91 -7.85 -12.86 9.51
C LYS A 91 -8.88 -13.48 8.55
N ASN A 92 -9.84 -14.21 9.12
CA ASN A 92 -10.99 -14.73 8.39
C ASN A 92 -11.80 -13.56 7.79
N LYS A 93 -12.13 -13.66 6.49
CA LYS A 93 -12.91 -12.70 5.68
C LYS A 93 -12.17 -11.46 5.15
N THR A 94 -10.86 -11.30 5.40
CA THR A 94 -10.06 -10.22 4.79
C THR A 94 -9.39 -10.71 3.50
N THR A 95 -9.55 -9.95 2.41
CA THR A 95 -8.83 -10.23 1.15
C THR A 95 -7.51 -9.47 1.14
N TRP A 96 -6.42 -10.21 1.00
CA TRP A 96 -5.06 -9.66 0.99
C TRP A 96 -4.53 -9.68 -0.45
N PHE A 97 -3.93 -8.58 -0.84
CA PHE A 97 -3.23 -8.40 -2.11
C PHE A 97 -1.79 -8.02 -1.81
N THR A 98 -0.88 -8.33 -2.73
CA THR A 98 0.51 -7.92 -2.69
C THR A 98 0.96 -7.42 -4.05
N SER A 99 1.98 -6.56 -4.09
CA SER A 99 2.67 -6.22 -5.33
C SER A 99 3.20 -7.47 -6.02
N PHE A 100 3.29 -7.42 -7.35
CA PHE A 100 3.94 -8.47 -8.13
C PHE A 100 5.40 -8.58 -7.72
N SER A 101 5.86 -9.83 -7.65
CA SER A 101 7.18 -10.18 -7.14
C SER A 101 7.73 -11.36 -7.93
N LYS A 102 9.04 -11.35 -8.19
CA LYS A 102 9.78 -12.49 -8.72
C LYS A 102 10.66 -13.04 -7.60
N ASP A 103 10.54 -14.33 -7.32
CA ASP A 103 11.23 -14.99 -6.20
C ASP A 103 10.99 -14.27 -4.85
N GLU A 104 9.74 -13.82 -4.64
CA GLU A 104 9.26 -13.03 -3.49
C GLU A 104 9.87 -11.64 -3.32
N ILE A 105 10.69 -11.19 -4.26
CA ILE A 105 11.26 -9.85 -4.28
C ILE A 105 10.39 -8.97 -5.19
N SER A 106 9.87 -7.88 -4.61
CA SER A 106 9.16 -6.84 -5.35
C SER A 106 10.17 -5.78 -5.77
N TYR A 107 10.61 -5.84 -7.04
CA TYR A 107 11.58 -4.89 -7.58
C TYR A 107 10.92 -3.54 -7.85
N CYS A 108 11.66 -2.47 -7.54
CA CYS A 108 11.25 -1.10 -7.87
C CYS A 108 12.02 -0.58 -9.08
N TYR A 109 11.33 0.23 -9.88
CA TYR A 109 11.95 1.07 -10.90
C TYR A 109 12.40 2.39 -10.28
N ALA A 110 13.38 3.03 -10.92
CA ALA A 110 13.78 4.40 -10.61
C ALA A 110 12.62 5.34 -10.97
N GLY A 111 11.89 5.83 -9.97
CA GLY A 111 10.62 6.54 -10.19
C GLY A 111 10.78 7.88 -10.88
N ASP A 112 11.93 8.53 -10.76
CA ASP A 112 12.29 9.76 -11.47
C ASP A 112 12.18 9.61 -13.00
N LYS A 113 12.51 8.43 -13.53
CA LYS A 113 12.34 8.11 -14.96
C LYS A 113 10.87 8.04 -15.41
N TYR A 114 9.94 7.99 -14.47
CA TYR A 114 8.50 7.90 -14.68
C TYR A 114 7.74 9.10 -14.09
N GLY A 115 8.45 10.11 -13.57
CA GLY A 115 7.85 11.30 -12.97
C GLY A 115 7.42 11.16 -11.51
N PHE A 116 7.84 10.12 -10.79
CA PHE A 116 7.51 9.92 -9.38
C PHE A 116 8.65 10.32 -8.44
N GLY A 117 8.31 10.93 -7.31
CA GLY A 117 9.25 11.28 -6.24
C GLY A 117 9.72 10.11 -5.35
N PHE A 118 9.49 8.86 -5.75
CA PHE A 118 9.84 7.65 -4.99
C PHE A 118 10.08 6.46 -5.92
N ALA A 119 10.76 5.41 -5.44
CA ALA A 119 10.95 4.19 -6.22
C ALA A 119 9.63 3.40 -6.32
N ILE A 120 9.16 3.13 -7.53
CA ILE A 120 7.82 2.59 -7.78
C ILE A 120 7.87 1.11 -8.20
N THR A 121 6.99 0.27 -7.68
CA THR A 121 6.87 -1.12 -8.12
C THR A 121 6.12 -1.25 -9.44
N GLU A 122 6.28 -2.37 -10.13
CA GLU A 122 5.48 -2.70 -11.33
C GLU A 122 3.97 -2.65 -11.06
N SER A 123 3.53 -3.21 -9.93
CA SER A 123 2.12 -3.18 -9.53
C SER A 123 1.58 -1.77 -9.36
N GLU A 124 2.35 -0.87 -8.74
CA GLU A 124 1.94 0.52 -8.56
C GLU A 124 1.92 1.28 -9.89
N LEU A 125 2.93 1.08 -10.74
CA LEU A 125 2.97 1.68 -12.06
C LEU A 125 1.80 1.23 -12.94
N ASN A 126 1.48 -0.07 -12.92
CA ASN A 126 0.34 -0.62 -13.66
C ASN A 126 -0.98 -0.15 -13.05
N PHE A 127 -1.08 -0.10 -11.72
CA PHE A 127 -2.23 0.45 -11.03
C PHE A 127 -2.47 1.90 -11.47
N TYR A 128 -1.45 2.76 -11.44
CA TYR A 128 -1.51 4.15 -11.90
C TYR A 128 -2.01 4.28 -13.35
N ASN A 129 -1.51 3.44 -14.26
CA ASN A 129 -1.86 3.49 -15.68
C ASN A 129 -3.17 2.76 -16.04
N SER A 130 -3.79 2.02 -15.11
CA SER A 130 -5.03 1.31 -15.40
C SER A 130 -6.19 2.27 -15.67
N ARG A 131 -6.99 1.92 -16.68
CA ARG A 131 -8.23 2.63 -17.06
C ARG A 131 -9.47 2.07 -16.34
N GLU A 132 -9.31 1.05 -15.51
CA GLU A 132 -10.41 0.50 -14.73
C GLU A 132 -10.83 1.51 -13.64
N THR A 133 -12.12 1.81 -13.61
CA THR A 133 -12.72 2.81 -12.71
C THR A 133 -13.18 2.20 -11.39
N ASP A 134 -13.54 0.91 -11.39
CA ASP A 134 -13.84 0.17 -10.17
C ASP A 134 -12.53 -0.15 -9.46
N ILE A 135 -12.31 0.49 -8.32
CA ILE A 135 -11.10 0.34 -7.51
C ILE A 135 -10.81 -1.12 -7.11
N PHE A 136 -11.82 -1.94 -6.84
CA PHE A 136 -11.57 -3.34 -6.47
C PHE A 136 -11.17 -4.18 -7.66
N LYS A 137 -11.74 -3.94 -8.84
CA LYS A 137 -11.28 -4.57 -10.09
C LYS A 137 -9.88 -4.10 -10.45
N ARG A 138 -9.62 -2.79 -10.36
CA ARG A 138 -8.30 -2.19 -10.60
C ARG A 138 -7.23 -2.80 -9.69
N ILE A 139 -7.53 -3.04 -8.40
CA ILE A 139 -6.61 -3.75 -7.50
C ILE A 139 -6.41 -5.20 -7.94
N LYS A 140 -7.48 -5.93 -8.26
CA LYS A 140 -7.40 -7.33 -8.70
C LYS A 140 -6.59 -7.53 -9.99
N GLU A 141 -6.61 -6.56 -10.89
CA GLU A 141 -5.84 -6.60 -12.14
C GLU A 141 -4.35 -6.31 -11.93
N ASN A 142 -4.02 -5.43 -10.99
CA ASN A 142 -2.67 -4.87 -10.86
C ASN A 142 -1.88 -5.39 -9.65
N PHE A 143 -2.53 -6.12 -8.75
CA PHE A 143 -1.91 -6.75 -7.59
C PHE A 143 -2.25 -8.24 -7.51
N LYS A 144 -1.34 -9.02 -6.95
CA LYS A 144 -1.49 -10.47 -6.77
C LYS A 144 -2.28 -10.78 -5.50
N VAL A 145 -3.25 -11.69 -5.57
CA VAL A 145 -3.93 -12.19 -4.36
C VAL A 145 -2.96 -13.01 -3.51
N LEU A 146 -2.96 -12.73 -2.21
CA LEU A 146 -2.11 -13.37 -1.20
C LEU A 146 -2.85 -14.46 -0.41
#